data_AF-A0A0N4U1F3-F1
#
_entry.id   AF-A0A0N4U1F3-F1
#
_cell.length_a   1.000
_cell.length_b   1.000
_cell.length_c   1.000
_cell.angle_alpha   90.00
_cell.angle_beta   90.00
_cell.angle_gamma   90.00
#
_symmetry.space_group_name_H-M   'P 1'
#
loop_
_entity.id
_entity.type
_entity.pdbx_description
1 polymer ?
#
loop_
_entity_poly.entity_id
_entity_poly.type
_entity_poly.pdbx_seq_one_letter_code
_entity_poly.pdbx_strand_id
1 'polypeptide(L)'
;MYLLPYRMGLCRVPLRNIQSLKLMQTSAQSKSAAKTPIQIWGWNYLMRQRALKRPISPHLQVYKPQLTWMVSGFHRMTGCAMAGTLLIGGVGFALLPLNFTIFIEFIRGLGLPWIITDAFKFIIAYPIVFHTLNGIRFIAFDCALGTDIASKMTIVDDQHIVSPNCSTGSDHAVLSNETMVRKSDITVEPLCDFELEKYSVRGFVVDYINYRLAEEGLEWYERPEIAEHDLPEYEAMRFLAKLFEKNHKRELEKMVFELIGDDQYIFQARYIELVKNFCLVGPENKMTYARLIALIAFCGLFAVHMAQNNCRDAISSIALYTWKYLQHRIHMTWYQDGKSWVKIPFLQMIIHI
;
A
#
# COMPACT_ATOMS: atom_id res chain seq x y z
N MET A 1 17.25 -57.14 -38.74
CA MET A 1 17.55 -55.71 -39.00
C MET A 1 16.32 -55.04 -39.60
N TYR A 2 15.40 -54.57 -38.76
CA TYR A 2 14.30 -53.70 -39.20
C TYR A 2 14.37 -52.43 -38.37
N LEU A 3 15.22 -51.51 -38.80
CA LEU A 3 15.29 -50.15 -38.27
C LEU A 3 14.07 -49.40 -38.84
N LEU A 4 12.92 -49.51 -38.19
CA LEU A 4 11.79 -48.63 -38.48
C LEU A 4 12.24 -47.20 -38.14
N PRO A 5 12.27 -46.27 -39.12
CA PRO A 5 12.65 -44.89 -38.85
C PRO A 5 11.51 -44.26 -38.06
N TYR A 6 11.70 -44.13 -36.74
CA TYR A 6 10.85 -43.34 -35.88
C TYR A 6 10.97 -41.88 -36.34
N ARG A 7 10.06 -41.47 -37.23
CA ARG A 7 9.91 -40.08 -37.67
C ARG A 7 9.64 -39.26 -36.42
N MET A 8 10.66 -38.60 -35.90
CA MET A 8 10.47 -37.46 -35.01
C MET A 8 9.67 -36.42 -35.79
N GLY A 9 8.37 -36.45 -35.60
CA GLY A 9 7.49 -35.31 -35.85
C GLY A 9 7.81 -34.23 -34.83
N LEU A 10 9.05 -33.72 -34.82
CA LEU A 10 9.24 -32.32 -34.47
C LEU A 10 8.29 -31.59 -35.41
N CYS A 11 7.21 -31.03 -34.84
CA CYS A 11 6.28 -30.19 -35.57
C CYS A 11 7.12 -29.36 -36.53
N ARG A 12 7.01 -29.63 -37.84
CA ARG A 12 7.60 -28.80 -38.86
C ARG A 12 6.83 -27.50 -38.74
N VAL A 13 7.29 -26.63 -37.85
CA VAL A 13 6.88 -25.24 -37.82
C VAL A 13 7.24 -24.76 -39.21
N PRO A 14 6.24 -24.44 -40.05
CA PRO A 14 6.51 -24.06 -41.42
C PRO A 14 7.47 -22.87 -41.37
N LEU A 15 8.65 -23.02 -41.98
CA LEU A 15 9.64 -21.95 -42.10
C LEU A 15 9.05 -20.67 -42.71
N ARG A 16 7.89 -20.79 -43.38
CA ARG A 16 7.13 -19.65 -43.90
C ARG A 16 6.59 -18.69 -42.85
N ASN A 17 6.54 -19.04 -41.56
CA ASN A 17 6.16 -18.12 -40.50
C ASN A 17 7.34 -17.55 -39.69
N ILE A 18 8.60 -17.75 -40.13
CA ILE A 18 9.76 -17.12 -39.47
C ILE A 18 9.76 -15.59 -39.69
N GLN A 19 9.07 -15.08 -40.71
CA GLN A 19 8.92 -13.63 -40.90
C GLN A 19 7.99 -12.94 -39.89
N SER A 20 7.27 -13.69 -39.05
CA SER A 20 6.49 -13.10 -37.95
C SER A 20 7.11 -13.34 -36.57
N LEU A 21 8.42 -13.60 -36.48
CA LEU A 21 9.21 -13.12 -35.35
C LEU A 21 9.27 -11.58 -35.42
N LYS A 22 8.09 -10.93 -35.42
CA LYS A 22 7.94 -9.72 -34.64
C LYS A 22 8.34 -10.17 -33.26
N LEU A 23 9.61 -9.91 -32.94
CA LEU A 23 10.09 -9.80 -31.58
C LEU A 23 8.89 -9.26 -30.83
N MET A 24 8.33 -10.01 -29.89
CA MET A 24 7.55 -9.37 -28.86
C MET A 24 8.57 -8.45 -28.19
N GLN A 25 8.76 -7.27 -28.79
CA GLN A 25 9.22 -6.09 -28.13
C GLN A 25 8.14 -5.93 -27.08
N THR A 26 8.37 -6.60 -25.96
CA THR A 26 7.74 -6.25 -24.72
C THR A 26 7.87 -4.74 -24.71
N SER A 27 6.74 -4.04 -24.71
CA SER A 27 6.68 -2.63 -24.36
C SER A 27 7.02 -2.53 -22.87
N ALA A 28 8.20 -3.05 -22.49
CA ALA A 28 8.90 -2.64 -21.32
C ALA A 28 9.26 -1.20 -21.64
N GLN A 29 8.36 -0.31 -21.25
CA GLN A 29 8.60 1.11 -21.14
C GLN A 29 10.03 1.22 -20.64
N SER A 30 10.93 1.76 -21.48
CA SER A 30 12.33 1.93 -21.13
C SER A 30 12.32 2.80 -19.88
N LYS A 31 12.39 2.16 -18.71
CA LYS A 31 12.40 2.86 -17.44
C LYS A 31 13.63 3.73 -17.54
N SER A 32 13.42 5.04 -17.57
CA SER A 32 14.51 6.01 -17.57
C SER A 32 15.55 5.54 -16.55
N ALA A 33 16.80 5.39 -16.99
CA ALA A 33 17.89 5.02 -16.10
C ALA A 33 18.14 6.09 -15.02
N ALA A 34 17.45 7.23 -15.10
CA ALA A 34 17.43 8.26 -14.08
C ALA A 34 16.88 7.69 -12.76
N LYS A 35 17.79 7.55 -11.79
CA LYS A 35 17.44 7.24 -10.40
C LYS A 35 16.64 8.39 -9.81
N THR A 36 15.61 8.07 -9.05
CA THR A 36 14.90 9.04 -8.20
C THR A 36 15.86 9.65 -7.17
N PRO A 37 15.59 10.85 -6.64
CA PRO A 37 16.44 11.48 -5.62
C PRO A 37 16.75 10.56 -4.42
N ILE A 38 15.77 9.78 -3.96
CA ILE A 38 15.95 8.81 -2.86
C ILE A 38 16.87 7.63 -3.27
N GLN A 39 16.78 7.17 -4.51
CA GLN A 39 17.67 6.13 -5.05
C GLN A 39 19.11 6.64 -5.24
N ILE A 40 19.28 7.90 -5.65
CA ILE A 40 20.60 8.55 -5.74
C ILE A 40 21.21 8.65 -4.33
N TRP A 41 20.43 9.14 -3.36
CA TRP A 41 20.87 9.24 -1.97
C TRP A 41 21.27 7.88 -1.40
N GLY A 42 20.42 6.86 -1.55
CA GLY A 42 20.70 5.51 -1.07
C GLY A 42 21.94 4.88 -1.74
N TRP A 43 22.14 5.12 -3.04
CA TRP A 43 23.34 4.67 -3.76
C TRP A 43 24.61 5.34 -3.22
N ASN A 44 24.59 6.66 -3.03
CA ASN A 44 25.72 7.41 -2.49
C ASN A 44 26.04 6.99 -1.05
N TYR A 45 25.03 6.74 -0.24
CA TYR A 45 25.19 6.18 1.10
C TYR A 45 25.90 4.83 1.06
N LEU A 46 25.46 3.88 0.22
CA LEU A 46 26.09 2.57 0.09
C LEU A 46 27.55 2.65 -0.39
N MET A 47 27.86 3.54 -1.35
CA MET A 47 29.24 3.75 -1.80
C MET A 47 30.12 4.30 -0.66
N ARG A 48 29.59 5.22 0.14
CA ARG A 48 30.28 5.73 1.34
C ARG A 48 30.52 4.62 2.37
N GLN A 49 29.53 3.78 2.67
CA GLN A 49 29.70 2.66 3.60
C GLN A 49 30.76 1.65 3.10
N ARG A 50 30.75 1.36 1.79
CA ARG A 50 31.76 0.51 1.15
C ARG A 50 33.16 1.10 1.25
N ALA A 51 33.33 2.39 1.00
CA ALA A 51 34.61 3.09 1.15
C ALA A 51 35.10 3.07 2.61
N LEU A 52 34.19 3.14 3.58
CA LEU A 52 34.45 3.00 5.01
C LEU A 52 34.66 1.55 5.46
N LYS A 53 34.61 0.56 4.55
CA LYS A 53 34.70 -0.88 4.85
C LYS A 53 33.70 -1.36 5.91
N ARG A 54 32.55 -0.72 6.02
CA ARG A 54 31.47 -1.17 6.91
C ARG A 54 30.77 -2.39 6.30
N PRO A 55 30.41 -3.40 7.10
CA PRO A 55 29.64 -4.53 6.60
C PRO A 55 28.26 -4.03 6.13
N ILE A 56 27.82 -4.52 4.97
CA ILE A 56 26.52 -4.12 4.37
C ILE A 56 25.35 -4.66 5.20
N SER A 57 25.53 -5.84 5.80
CA SER A 57 24.54 -6.55 6.61
C SER A 57 25.24 -7.53 7.55
N PRO A 58 24.66 -7.82 8.74
CA PRO A 58 25.14 -8.92 9.57
C PRO A 58 25.12 -10.25 8.83
N HIS A 59 26.06 -11.15 9.14
CA HIS A 59 26.08 -12.50 8.58
C HIS A 59 24.90 -13.32 9.10
N LEU A 60 24.38 -14.26 8.29
CA LEU A 60 23.15 -14.99 8.62
C LEU A 60 23.19 -15.77 9.95
N GLN A 61 24.39 -16.12 10.43
CA GLN A 61 24.55 -16.90 11.66
C GLN A 61 24.23 -16.11 12.94
N VAL A 62 24.15 -14.77 12.91
CA VAL A 62 23.72 -14.00 14.09
C VAL A 62 22.20 -14.05 14.31
N TYR A 63 21.44 -14.42 13.29
CA TYR A 63 19.98 -14.48 13.39
C TYR A 63 19.56 -15.80 14.04
N LYS A 64 18.66 -15.70 15.02
CA LYS A 64 18.01 -16.88 15.59
C LYS A 64 17.15 -17.54 14.50
N PRO A 65 17.31 -18.85 14.22
CA PRO A 65 16.46 -19.53 13.26
C PRO A 65 15.00 -19.49 13.73
N GLN A 66 14.11 -18.97 12.89
CA GLN A 66 12.66 -18.96 13.12
C GLN A 66 12.04 -19.91 12.12
N LEU A 67 11.05 -20.68 12.57
CA LEU A 67 10.36 -21.67 11.74
C LEU A 67 9.81 -21.05 10.44
N THR A 68 9.31 -19.81 10.53
CA THR A 68 8.71 -19.08 9.41
C THR A 68 9.68 -18.85 8.25
N TRP A 69 10.90 -18.39 8.51
CA TRP A 69 11.88 -18.17 7.45
C TRP A 69 12.45 -19.48 6.93
N MET A 70 12.62 -20.51 7.78
CA MET A 70 13.08 -21.83 7.35
C MET A 70 12.09 -22.45 6.36
N VAL A 71 10.80 -22.43 6.71
CA VAL A 71 9.71 -22.93 5.86
C VAL A 71 9.59 -22.10 4.57
N SER A 72 9.86 -20.79 4.61
CA SER A 72 9.98 -19.95 3.41
C SER A 72 11.16 -20.36 2.53
N GLY A 73 12.32 -20.64 3.11
CA GLY A 73 13.50 -21.15 2.41
C GLY A 73 13.21 -22.47 1.71
N PHE A 74 12.61 -23.44 2.41
CA PHE A 74 12.19 -24.71 1.83
C PHE A 74 11.15 -24.55 0.72
N HIS A 75 10.23 -23.57 0.81
CA HIS A 75 9.26 -23.30 -0.26
C HIS A 75 9.95 -22.89 -1.56
N ARG A 76 10.99 -22.06 -1.45
CA ARG A 76 11.82 -21.64 -2.59
C ARG A 76 12.63 -22.81 -3.15
N MET A 77 13.27 -23.60 -2.28
CA MET A 77 14.06 -24.75 -2.71
C MET A 77 13.21 -25.80 -3.42
N THR A 78 12.03 -26.14 -2.90
CA THR A 78 11.09 -27.08 -3.54
C THR A 78 10.58 -26.53 -4.87
N GLY A 79 10.27 -25.23 -4.96
CA GLY A 79 9.93 -24.56 -6.21
C GLY A 79 11.04 -24.67 -7.26
N CYS A 80 12.29 -24.37 -6.89
CA CYS A 80 13.45 -24.51 -7.78
C CYS A 80 13.69 -25.97 -8.19
N ALA A 81 13.56 -26.93 -7.26
CA ALA A 81 13.74 -28.35 -7.57
C ALA A 81 12.70 -28.85 -8.57
N MET A 82 11.42 -28.49 -8.38
CA MET A 82 10.36 -28.85 -9.33
C MET A 82 10.57 -28.18 -10.69
N ALA A 83 10.87 -26.88 -10.71
CA ALA A 83 11.12 -26.14 -11.95
C ALA A 83 12.32 -26.72 -12.72
N GLY A 84 13.42 -27.01 -12.02
CA GLY A 84 14.60 -27.64 -12.61
C GLY A 84 14.32 -29.05 -13.13
N THR A 85 13.56 -29.85 -12.38
CA THR A 85 13.16 -31.20 -12.79
C THR A 85 12.28 -31.18 -14.04
N LEU A 86 11.29 -30.28 -14.10
CA LEU A 86 10.44 -30.12 -15.27
C LEU A 86 11.22 -29.60 -16.48
N LEU A 87 12.15 -28.66 -16.28
CA LEU A 87 12.99 -28.15 -17.35
C LEU A 87 13.91 -29.24 -17.91
N ILE A 88 14.68 -29.91 -17.06
CA ILE A 88 15.63 -30.96 -17.47
C ILE A 88 14.87 -32.16 -18.03
N GLY A 89 13.80 -32.60 -17.36
CA GLY A 89 12.96 -33.70 -17.82
C GLY A 89 12.28 -33.38 -19.15
N GLY A 90 11.68 -32.19 -19.28
CA GLY A 90 11.02 -31.76 -20.51
C GLY A 90 12.00 -31.64 -21.68
N VAL A 91 13.16 -31.03 -21.48
CA VAL A 91 14.23 -30.97 -22.51
C VAL A 91 14.75 -32.37 -22.84
N GLY A 92 14.97 -33.21 -21.83
CA GLY A 92 15.44 -34.59 -22.00
C GLY A 92 14.46 -35.42 -22.84
N PHE A 93 13.18 -35.43 -22.50
CA PHE A 93 12.13 -36.14 -23.26
C PHE A 93 11.88 -35.55 -24.65
N ALA A 94 12.20 -34.26 -24.87
CA ALA A 94 12.08 -33.64 -26.19
C ALA A 94 13.25 -33.98 -27.13
N LEU A 95 14.46 -34.15 -26.59
CA LEU A 95 15.68 -34.35 -27.39
C LEU A 95 16.12 -35.81 -27.50
N LEU A 96 15.85 -36.64 -26.48
CA LEU A 96 16.22 -38.04 -26.48
C LEU A 96 15.13 -38.88 -27.14
N PRO A 97 15.45 -39.99 -27.83
CA PRO A 97 14.47 -40.94 -28.35
C PRO A 97 13.90 -41.83 -27.22
N LEU A 98 13.62 -41.24 -26.06
CA LEU A 98 13.03 -41.86 -24.90
C LEU A 98 11.64 -41.27 -24.73
N ASN A 99 10.61 -42.10 -24.77
CA ASN A 99 9.28 -41.70 -24.33
C ASN A 99 9.07 -42.11 -22.87
N PHE A 100 8.01 -41.58 -22.26
CA PHE A 100 7.71 -41.87 -20.85
C PHE A 100 7.49 -43.37 -20.60
N THR A 101 6.88 -44.10 -21.53
CA THR A 101 6.65 -45.55 -21.40
C THR A 101 7.97 -46.33 -21.32
N ILE A 102 8.92 -46.06 -22.22
CA ILE A 102 10.25 -46.71 -22.22
C ILE A 102 11.00 -46.39 -20.93
N PHE A 103 10.90 -45.15 -20.44
CA PHE A 103 11.52 -44.75 -19.19
C PHE A 103 10.96 -45.51 -17.98
N ILE A 104 9.63 -45.69 -17.91
CA ILE A 104 9.00 -46.47 -16.85
C ILE A 104 9.37 -47.95 -16.94
N GLU A 105 9.35 -48.55 -18.14
CA GLU A 105 9.77 -49.95 -18.32
C GLU A 105 11.24 -50.17 -17.94
N PHE A 106 12.12 -49.21 -18.25
CA PHE A 106 13.51 -49.25 -17.79
C PHE A 106 13.60 -49.28 -16.25
N ILE A 107 12.87 -48.40 -15.55
CA ILE A 107 12.85 -48.38 -14.09
C ILE A 107 12.31 -49.70 -13.52
N ARG A 108 11.25 -50.26 -14.11
CA ARG A 108 10.69 -51.56 -13.71
C ARG A 108 11.69 -52.70 -13.94
N GLY A 109 12.45 -52.64 -15.02
CA GLY A 109 13.49 -53.61 -15.37
C GLY A 109 14.69 -53.62 -14.42
N LEU A 110 14.88 -52.58 -13.60
CA LEU A 110 15.93 -52.55 -12.57
C LEU A 110 15.66 -53.53 -11.42
N GLY A 111 14.45 -54.11 -11.32
CA GLY A 111 14.13 -55.11 -10.29
C GLY A 111 14.27 -54.57 -8.85
N LEU A 112 14.09 -53.26 -8.67
CA LEU A 112 14.27 -52.62 -7.37
C LEU A 112 13.22 -53.13 -6.37
N PRO A 113 13.59 -53.38 -5.10
CA PRO A 113 12.64 -53.77 -4.08
C PRO A 113 11.61 -52.66 -3.86
N TRP A 114 10.38 -53.06 -3.53
CA TRP A 114 9.24 -52.13 -3.40
C TRP A 114 9.53 -50.95 -2.47
N ILE A 115 10.26 -51.18 -1.37
CA ILE A 115 10.62 -50.14 -0.39
C ILE A 115 11.44 -49.01 -1.02
N ILE A 116 12.35 -49.34 -1.95
CA ILE A 116 13.15 -48.33 -2.66
C ILE A 116 12.25 -47.58 -3.64
N THR A 117 11.39 -48.28 -4.38
CA THR A 117 10.49 -47.64 -5.35
C THR A 117 9.48 -46.70 -4.67
N ASP A 118 8.98 -47.05 -3.50
CA ASP A 118 8.03 -46.22 -2.75
C ASP A 118 8.73 -45.03 -2.10
N ALA A 119 9.96 -45.19 -1.62
CA ALA A 119 10.78 -44.05 -1.18
C ALA A 119 11.02 -43.04 -2.31
N PHE A 120 11.30 -43.49 -3.53
CA PHE A 120 11.43 -42.60 -4.70
C PHE A 120 10.12 -41.87 -5.01
N LYS A 121 8.97 -42.55 -4.97
CA LYS A 121 7.66 -41.90 -5.15
C LYS A 121 7.44 -40.83 -4.09
N PHE A 122 7.81 -41.10 -2.83
CA PHE A 122 7.70 -40.12 -1.76
C PHE A 122 8.62 -38.91 -1.98
N ILE A 123 9.87 -39.11 -2.39
CA ILE A 123 10.82 -38.03 -2.70
C ILE A 123 10.29 -37.12 -3.81
N ILE A 124 9.59 -37.68 -4.81
CA ILE A 124 8.97 -36.90 -5.89
C ILE A 124 7.71 -36.18 -5.39
N ALA A 125 6.87 -36.84 -4.60
CA ALA A 125 5.62 -36.28 -4.10
C ALA A 125 5.83 -35.19 -3.04
N TYR A 126 6.83 -35.34 -2.17
CA TYR A 126 7.12 -34.43 -1.08
C TYR A 126 7.27 -32.95 -1.49
N PRO A 127 8.14 -32.57 -2.45
CA PRO A 127 8.30 -31.17 -2.85
C PRO A 127 7.01 -30.59 -3.44
N ILE A 128 6.21 -31.39 -4.14
CA ILE A 128 4.91 -30.96 -4.71
C ILE A 128 3.95 -30.64 -3.58
N VAL A 129 3.71 -31.60 -2.68
CA VAL A 129 2.76 -31.47 -1.58
C VAL A 129 3.20 -30.34 -0.63
N PHE A 130 4.47 -30.31 -0.24
CA PHE A 130 5.02 -29.27 0.63
C PHE A 130 4.87 -27.88 0.01
N HIS A 131 5.25 -27.72 -1.26
CA HIS A 131 5.18 -26.42 -1.93
C HIS A 131 3.74 -25.93 -2.02
N THR A 132 2.79 -26.79 -2.39
CA THR A 132 1.37 -26.43 -2.49
C THR A 132 0.78 -26.06 -1.14
N LEU A 133 0.94 -26.90 -0.10
CA LEU A 133 0.37 -26.64 1.23
C LEU A 133 0.98 -25.39 1.88
N ASN A 134 2.29 -25.19 1.71
CA ASN A 134 2.97 -24.00 2.21
C ASN A 134 2.60 -22.75 1.40
N GLY A 135 2.33 -22.88 0.09
CA GLY A 135 1.77 -21.80 -0.72
C GLY A 135 0.38 -21.37 -0.23
N ILE A 136 -0.49 -22.33 0.12
CA ILE A 136 -1.79 -22.04 0.74
C ILE A 136 -1.61 -21.32 2.08
N ARG A 137 -0.64 -21.75 2.89
CA ARG A 137 -0.28 -21.06 4.14
C ARG A 137 0.15 -19.61 3.90
N PHE A 138 0.92 -19.34 2.84
CA PHE A 138 1.29 -17.96 2.48
C PHE A 138 0.07 -17.12 2.08
N ILE A 139 -0.84 -17.67 1.28
CA ILE A 139 -2.10 -16.99 0.93
C ILE A 139 -2.90 -16.67 2.19
N ALA A 140 -2.97 -17.60 3.15
CA ALA A 140 -3.63 -17.37 4.42
C ALA A 140 -2.98 -16.21 5.22
N PHE A 141 -1.65 -16.13 5.24
CA PHE A 141 -0.92 -15.03 5.88
C PHE A 141 -1.13 -13.69 5.17
N ASP A 142 -1.20 -13.66 3.84
CA ASP A 142 -1.53 -12.46 3.08
C ASP A 142 -2.97 -11.98 3.35
N CYS A 143 -3.88 -12.93 3.63
CA CYS A 143 -5.23 -12.64 4.13
C CYS A 143 -5.28 -12.35 5.64
N ALA A 144 -4.12 -12.20 6.31
CA ALA A 144 -3.99 -11.99 7.75
C ALA A 144 -4.66 -13.06 8.64
N LEU A 145 -4.96 -14.24 8.10
CA LEU A 145 -5.59 -15.33 8.84
C LEU A 145 -4.63 -15.90 9.89
N GLY A 146 -5.09 -16.00 11.14
CA GLY A 146 -4.31 -16.52 12.27
C GLY A 146 -3.27 -15.54 12.81
N THR A 147 -3.38 -14.25 12.48
CA THR A 147 -2.53 -13.19 13.03
C THR A 147 -3.35 -12.25 13.91
N ASP A 148 -2.77 -11.76 15.00
CA ASP A 148 -3.43 -10.82 15.91
C ASP A 148 -3.71 -9.43 15.27
N ILE A 149 -3.16 -9.19 14.07
CA ILE A 149 -3.34 -7.92 13.34
C ILE A 149 -4.67 -7.85 12.57
N ALA A 150 -5.44 -8.94 12.49
CA ALA A 150 -6.64 -9.01 11.66
C ALA A 150 -7.74 -7.98 12.03
N SER A 151 -7.61 -7.20 13.10
CA SER A 151 -8.58 -6.15 13.45
C SER A 151 -8.03 -4.71 13.57
N LYS A 152 -6.71 -4.47 13.63
CA LYS A 152 -6.20 -3.11 13.90
C LYS A 152 -6.23 -2.15 12.69
N MET A 153 -6.48 -2.64 11.48
CA MET A 153 -6.66 -1.74 10.33
C MET A 153 -8.04 -1.06 10.31
N THR A 154 -9.03 -1.57 11.07
CA THR A 154 -10.38 -0.97 11.10
C THR A 154 -10.66 -0.18 12.35
N ILE A 155 -10.05 -0.48 13.50
CA ILE A 155 -10.22 0.34 14.71
C ILE A 155 -8.87 0.42 15.41
N VAL A 156 -8.17 1.54 15.22
CA VAL A 156 -7.27 2.02 16.26
C VAL A 156 -8.18 2.49 17.38
N ASP A 157 -8.61 1.54 18.20
CA ASP A 157 -9.28 1.76 19.47
C ASP A 157 -8.15 1.81 20.50
N ASP A 158 -7.52 2.98 20.62
CA ASP A 158 -6.44 3.20 21.58
C ASP A 158 -7.02 3.46 22.98
N GLN A 159 -7.50 2.41 23.63
CA GLN A 159 -7.78 2.44 25.08
C GLN A 159 -6.52 2.39 25.97
N HIS A 160 -5.36 2.92 25.52
CA HIS A 160 -4.15 2.84 26.35
C HIS A 160 -3.23 4.06 26.39
N ILE A 161 -3.71 5.25 26.01
CA ILE A 161 -3.07 6.49 26.47
C ILE A 161 -3.81 6.95 27.72
N VAL A 162 -3.38 6.43 28.86
CA VAL A 162 -3.66 7.04 30.16
C VAL A 162 -3.03 8.43 30.12
N SER A 163 -3.84 9.45 29.88
CA SER A 163 -3.45 10.84 30.09
C SER A 163 -2.85 10.95 31.49
N PRO A 164 -1.60 11.42 31.66
CA PRO A 164 -1.10 11.72 32.99
C PRO A 164 -2.03 12.79 33.57
N ASN A 165 -2.72 12.42 34.66
CA ASN A 165 -3.52 13.31 35.47
C ASN A 165 -2.71 14.59 35.75
N CYS A 166 -2.98 15.65 35.00
CA CYS A 166 -2.56 16.98 35.37
C CYS A 166 -3.64 17.51 36.33
N SER A 167 -3.69 16.92 37.54
CA SER A 167 -4.47 17.50 38.62
C SER A 167 -3.79 18.80 39.02
N THR A 168 -4.44 19.90 38.66
CA THR A 168 -4.28 21.22 39.23
C THR A 168 -4.28 21.12 40.76
N GLY A 169 -3.10 21.24 41.37
CA GLY A 169 -2.94 21.16 42.80
C GLY A 169 -1.62 21.79 43.18
N SER A 170 -1.67 23.08 43.47
CA SER A 170 -0.69 23.75 44.31
C SER A 170 -0.52 22.92 45.58
N ASP A 171 0.68 22.39 45.83
CA ASP A 171 1.21 22.23 47.19
C ASP A 171 2.69 21.84 47.12
N HIS A 172 3.50 22.75 47.63
CA HIS A 172 4.78 22.57 48.33
C HIS A 172 5.72 21.45 47.86
N ALA A 173 6.76 21.89 47.15
CA ALA A 173 8.02 21.18 46.98
C ALA A 173 8.62 20.78 48.34
N VAL A 174 8.58 19.48 48.64
CA VAL A 174 9.47 18.85 49.63
C VAL A 174 10.37 17.90 48.88
N LEU A 175 11.67 18.23 48.94
CA LEU A 175 12.79 17.54 48.35
C LEU A 175 13.02 16.20 49.07
N SER A 176 12.79 15.08 48.40
CA SER A 176 13.28 13.77 48.84
C SER A 176 14.11 13.13 47.73
N ASN A 177 15.40 12.98 48.01
CA ASN A 177 16.41 12.37 47.16
C ASN A 177 16.14 10.87 46.98
N GLU A 178 15.52 10.47 45.88
CA GLU A 178 15.57 9.07 45.43
C GLU A 178 16.17 9.00 44.03
N THR A 179 17.33 8.35 43.97
CA THR A 179 18.16 8.10 42.80
C THR A 179 17.47 7.15 41.82
N MET A 180 16.58 7.67 40.97
CA MET A 180 16.14 6.95 39.76
C MET A 180 17.04 7.30 38.58
N VAL A 181 17.76 6.26 38.15
CA VAL A 181 18.54 6.11 36.92
C VAL A 181 18.07 7.02 35.80
N ARG A 182 18.94 7.97 35.43
CA ARG A 182 18.81 8.90 34.30
C ARG A 182 18.63 8.10 33.01
N LYS A 183 17.37 7.83 32.63
CA LYS A 183 17.02 7.53 31.23
C LYS A 183 17.62 8.68 30.43
N SER A 184 18.60 8.37 29.60
CA SER A 184 19.19 9.29 28.64
C SER A 184 18.07 10.12 28.02
N ASP A 185 18.18 11.44 28.10
CA ASP A 185 17.32 12.42 27.43
C ASP A 185 17.41 12.16 25.92
N ILE A 186 16.66 11.17 25.44
CA ILE A 186 16.29 11.10 24.04
C ILE A 186 15.30 12.24 23.91
N THR A 187 15.79 13.39 23.46
CA THR A 187 14.94 14.49 23.04
C THR A 187 14.15 14.00 21.84
N VAL A 188 13.02 13.34 22.12
CA VAL A 188 12.03 13.00 21.09
C VAL A 188 11.54 14.34 20.57
N GLU A 189 11.74 14.59 19.27
CA GLU A 189 11.19 15.79 18.64
C GLU A 189 9.68 15.83 18.88
N PRO A 190 9.10 16.96 19.30
CA PRO A 190 7.67 17.05 19.55
C PRO A 190 6.93 16.71 18.26
N LEU A 191 5.92 15.84 18.35
CA LEU A 191 5.08 15.50 17.21
C LEU A 191 4.49 16.77 16.59
N CYS A 192 4.45 16.79 15.25
CA CYS A 192 3.76 17.86 14.56
C CYS A 192 2.26 17.76 14.86
N ASP A 193 1.55 18.90 14.87
CA ASP A 193 0.14 18.90 15.24
C ASP A 193 -0.73 18.07 14.28
N PHE A 194 -0.40 18.04 13.00
CA PHE A 194 -1.06 17.19 12.00
C PHE A 194 -0.83 15.68 12.17
N GLU A 195 0.04 15.28 13.10
CA GLU A 195 0.25 13.89 13.50
C GLU A 195 -0.60 13.53 14.73
N LEU A 196 -1.21 14.51 15.40
CA LEU A 196 -2.11 14.29 16.53
C LEU A 196 -3.47 13.78 16.04
N GLU A 197 -4.02 12.79 16.74
CA GLU A 197 -5.30 12.17 16.37
C GLU A 197 -6.47 13.16 16.32
N LYS A 198 -6.51 14.10 17.28
CA LYS A 198 -7.49 15.21 17.30
C LYS A 198 -7.52 16.02 16.01
N TYR A 199 -6.36 16.18 15.37
CA TYR A 199 -6.19 16.90 14.11
C TYR A 199 -6.02 15.95 12.92
N SER A 200 -6.57 14.74 13.02
CA SER A 200 -6.55 13.79 11.92
C SER A 200 -7.26 14.39 10.69
N VAL A 201 -6.59 14.28 9.55
CA VAL A 201 -7.15 14.75 8.26
C VAL A 201 -8.47 14.06 7.94
N ARG A 202 -8.60 12.79 8.37
CA ARG A 202 -9.84 12.02 8.31
C ARG A 202 -10.96 12.74 9.06
N GLY A 203 -10.71 13.18 10.29
CA GLY A 203 -11.66 13.94 11.10
C GLY A 203 -12.17 15.18 10.37
N PHE A 204 -11.28 16.05 9.86
CA PHE A 204 -11.67 17.25 9.12
C PHE A 204 -12.54 16.97 7.88
N VAL A 205 -12.20 15.95 7.08
CA VAL A 205 -12.96 15.59 5.87
C VAL A 205 -14.33 15.04 6.25
N VAL A 206 -14.39 14.10 7.19
CA VAL A 206 -15.63 13.46 7.62
C VAL A 206 -16.56 14.47 8.30
N ASP A 207 -16.01 15.30 9.17
CA ASP A 207 -16.75 16.36 9.85
C ASP A 207 -17.37 17.35 8.86
N TYR A 208 -16.59 17.82 7.88
CA TYR A 208 -17.09 18.75 6.87
C TYR A 208 -18.16 18.13 5.96
N ILE A 209 -17.96 16.90 5.49
CA ILE A 209 -18.98 16.19 4.68
C ILE A 209 -20.28 16.07 5.47
N ASN A 210 -20.21 15.66 6.73
CA ASN A 210 -21.38 15.53 7.58
C ASN A 210 -22.08 16.88 7.81
N TYR A 211 -21.31 17.93 8.10
CA TYR A 211 -21.83 19.29 8.22
C TYR A 211 -22.54 19.74 6.93
N ARG A 212 -21.92 19.52 5.76
CA ARG A 212 -22.50 19.89 4.47
C ARG A 212 -23.77 19.12 4.12
N LEU A 213 -23.82 17.82 4.42
CA LEU A 213 -25.02 17.01 4.21
C LEU A 213 -26.16 17.46 5.14
N ALA A 214 -25.86 17.74 6.41
CA ALA A 214 -26.84 18.22 7.37
C ALA A 214 -27.48 19.56 6.98
N GLU A 215 -26.73 20.47 6.35
CA GLU A 215 -27.27 21.74 5.81
C GLU A 215 -28.35 21.52 4.75
N GLU A 216 -28.28 20.42 3.99
CA GLU A 216 -29.26 20.05 2.96
C GLU A 216 -30.36 19.12 3.50
N GLY A 217 -30.39 18.86 4.80
CA GLY A 217 -31.30 17.90 5.42
C GLY A 217 -31.01 16.45 5.05
N LEU A 218 -29.77 16.13 4.67
CA LEU A 218 -29.32 14.79 4.30
C LEU A 218 -28.47 14.17 5.42
N GLU A 219 -28.69 12.89 5.71
CA GLU A 219 -27.94 12.15 6.74
C GLU A 219 -26.93 11.17 6.13
N TRP A 220 -25.74 11.03 6.73
CA TRP A 220 -24.75 10.04 6.34
C TRP A 220 -24.69 8.88 7.35
N TYR A 221 -25.48 7.84 7.12
CA TYR A 221 -25.60 6.69 8.03
C TYR A 221 -24.28 5.93 8.24
N GLU A 222 -23.46 5.82 7.20
CA GLU A 222 -22.18 5.08 7.21
C GLU A 222 -21.00 5.96 7.62
N ARG A 223 -21.27 7.10 8.25
CA ARG A 223 -20.24 8.05 8.66
C ARG A 223 -19.23 7.35 9.59
N PRO A 224 -17.92 7.44 9.31
CA PRO A 224 -16.91 6.95 10.23
C PRO A 224 -16.85 7.78 11.51
N GLU A 225 -16.62 7.10 12.64
CA GLU A 225 -16.46 7.74 13.94
C GLU A 225 -15.21 8.65 13.97
N ILE A 226 -15.32 9.80 14.65
CA ILE A 226 -14.25 10.80 14.78
C ILE A 226 -13.87 10.88 16.27
N ALA A 227 -12.57 10.98 16.56
CA ALA A 227 -12.05 10.96 17.93
C ALA A 227 -12.53 12.14 18.79
N GLU A 228 -12.56 13.35 18.23
CA GLU A 228 -12.99 14.55 18.93
C GLU A 228 -14.00 15.33 18.08
N HIS A 229 -14.97 15.96 18.73
CA HIS A 229 -15.99 16.80 18.13
C HIS A 229 -15.85 18.25 18.62
N ASP A 230 -16.43 19.20 17.87
CA ASP A 230 -16.57 20.61 18.27
C ASP A 230 -15.25 21.36 18.57
N LEU A 231 -14.17 20.95 17.91
CA LEU A 231 -12.91 21.69 17.94
C LEU A 231 -13.01 23.01 17.14
N PRO A 232 -12.39 24.10 17.61
CA PRO A 232 -12.40 25.38 16.89
C PRO A 232 -11.78 25.28 15.49
N GLU A 233 -10.84 24.36 15.28
CA GLU A 233 -10.25 24.10 13.98
C GLU A 233 -11.25 23.46 13.00
N TYR A 234 -12.18 22.61 13.49
CA TYR A 234 -13.25 22.04 12.67
C TYR A 234 -14.26 23.11 12.28
N GLU A 235 -14.69 23.93 13.24
CA GLU A 235 -15.57 25.08 12.98
C GLU A 235 -14.97 26.02 11.92
N ALA A 236 -13.68 26.34 12.07
CA ALA A 236 -13.01 27.20 11.12
C ALA A 236 -12.84 26.55 9.74
N MET A 237 -12.60 25.24 9.67
CA MET A 237 -12.58 24.51 8.40
C MET A 237 -13.94 24.58 7.70
N ARG A 238 -15.04 24.38 8.45
CA ARG A 238 -16.41 24.52 7.91
C ARG A 238 -16.62 25.92 7.35
N PHE A 239 -16.27 26.96 8.10
CA PHE A 239 -16.37 28.36 7.65
C PHE A 239 -15.58 28.62 6.37
N LEU A 240 -14.29 28.24 6.35
CA LEU A 240 -13.39 28.50 5.22
C LEU A 240 -13.81 27.72 3.96
N ALA A 241 -14.21 26.46 4.11
CA ALA A 241 -14.64 25.65 2.99
C ALA A 241 -15.99 26.15 2.42
N LYS A 242 -16.93 26.60 3.26
CA LYS A 242 -18.16 27.27 2.81
C LYS A 242 -17.88 28.60 2.11
N LEU A 243 -16.95 29.39 2.63
CA LEU A 243 -16.54 30.64 1.99
C LEU A 243 -15.94 30.38 0.60
N PHE A 244 -15.07 29.38 0.49
CA PHE A 244 -14.49 28.95 -0.78
C PHE A 244 -15.57 28.48 -1.77
N GLU A 245 -16.51 27.64 -1.30
CA GLU A 245 -17.64 27.16 -2.11
C GLU A 245 -18.49 28.32 -2.62
N LYS A 246 -18.78 29.32 -1.78
CA LYS A 246 -19.53 30.52 -2.17
C LYS A 246 -18.79 31.33 -3.24
N ASN A 247 -17.48 31.50 -3.10
CA ASN A 247 -16.67 32.30 -4.02
C ASN A 247 -16.45 31.61 -5.38
N HIS A 248 -16.47 30.27 -5.41
CA HIS A 248 -16.21 29.47 -6.62
C HIS A 248 -17.38 28.57 -7.03
N LYS A 249 -18.60 28.96 -6.67
CA LYS A 249 -19.81 28.11 -6.82
C LYS A 249 -19.96 27.57 -8.24
N ARG A 250 -19.89 28.44 -9.24
CA ARG A 250 -20.11 28.09 -10.66
C ARG A 250 -19.02 27.14 -11.18
N GLU A 251 -17.76 27.36 -10.81
CA GLU A 251 -16.63 26.50 -11.17
C GLU A 251 -16.76 25.11 -10.55
N LEU A 252 -17.13 25.07 -9.27
CA LEU A 252 -17.30 23.81 -8.54
C LEU A 252 -18.49 23.02 -9.09
N GLU A 253 -19.64 23.65 -9.31
CA GLU A 253 -20.82 23.01 -9.92
C GLU A 253 -20.51 22.48 -11.33
N LYS A 254 -19.76 23.23 -12.13
CA LYS A 254 -19.30 22.77 -13.45
C LYS A 254 -18.42 21.53 -13.34
N MET A 255 -17.47 21.50 -12.39
CA MET A 255 -16.62 20.33 -12.15
C MET A 255 -17.44 19.11 -11.70
N VAL A 256 -18.43 19.30 -10.82
CA VAL A 256 -19.34 18.22 -10.40
C VAL A 256 -20.08 17.66 -11.61
N PHE A 257 -20.63 18.52 -12.47
CA PHE A 257 -21.34 18.12 -13.68
C PHE A 257 -20.43 17.35 -14.66
N GLU A 258 -19.20 17.82 -14.89
CA GLU A 258 -18.23 17.14 -15.77
C GLU A 258 -17.76 15.79 -15.21
N LEU A 259 -17.61 15.65 -13.89
CA LEU A 259 -17.20 14.39 -13.27
C LEU A 259 -18.25 13.30 -13.46
N ILE A 260 -19.52 13.63 -13.29
CA ILE A 260 -20.62 12.68 -13.38
C ILE A 260 -20.81 12.29 -14.85
N GLY A 261 -20.89 13.30 -15.73
CA GLY A 261 -21.16 13.08 -17.16
C GLY A 261 -22.37 12.16 -17.37
N ASP A 262 -22.35 11.36 -18.44
CA ASP A 262 -23.45 10.46 -18.77
C ASP A 262 -23.39 9.10 -18.05
N ASP A 263 -22.24 8.75 -17.46
CA ASP A 263 -21.97 7.41 -16.92
C ASP A 263 -21.70 7.46 -15.40
N GLN A 264 -22.72 7.08 -14.63
CA GLN A 264 -22.68 6.98 -13.17
C GLN A 264 -21.77 5.86 -12.64
N TYR A 265 -21.16 5.02 -13.48
CA TYR A 265 -20.23 3.97 -13.00
C TYR A 265 -18.76 4.41 -13.05
N ILE A 266 -18.45 5.51 -13.74
CA ILE A 266 -17.05 5.95 -13.97
C ILE A 266 -16.67 7.13 -13.05
N PHE A 267 -17.62 7.75 -12.35
CA PHE A 267 -17.34 8.97 -11.58
C PHE A 267 -16.26 8.77 -10.50
N GLN A 268 -16.14 7.59 -9.87
CA GLN A 268 -15.07 7.37 -8.87
C GLN A 268 -13.69 7.48 -9.50
N ALA A 269 -13.50 6.92 -10.70
CA ALA A 269 -12.23 6.99 -11.42
C ALA A 269 -11.89 8.43 -11.81
N ARG A 270 -12.89 9.19 -12.29
CA ARG A 270 -12.73 10.61 -12.64
C ARG A 270 -12.47 11.48 -11.41
N TYR A 271 -13.13 11.23 -10.29
CA TYR A 271 -12.88 11.93 -9.03
C TYR A 271 -11.44 11.72 -8.55
N ILE A 272 -10.97 10.47 -8.60
CA ILE A 272 -9.57 10.12 -8.28
C ILE A 272 -8.59 10.88 -9.18
N GLU A 273 -8.88 10.95 -10.49
CA GLU A 273 -8.07 11.69 -11.44
C GLU A 273 -8.05 13.19 -11.15
N LEU A 274 -9.20 13.79 -10.84
CA LEU A 274 -9.32 15.18 -10.44
C LEU A 274 -8.46 15.48 -9.21
N VAL A 275 -8.60 14.67 -8.15
CA VAL A 275 -7.85 14.84 -6.90
C VAL A 275 -6.34 14.69 -7.14
N LYS A 276 -5.90 13.74 -7.98
CA LYS A 276 -4.49 13.58 -8.34
C LYS A 276 -3.95 14.81 -9.05
N ASN A 277 -4.71 15.34 -10.01
CA ASN A 277 -4.33 16.51 -10.80
C ASN A 277 -4.46 17.83 -10.03
N PHE A 278 -5.24 17.86 -8.96
CA PHE A 278 -5.55 19.06 -8.18
C PHE A 278 -4.32 19.86 -7.73
N CYS A 279 -3.29 19.18 -7.22
CA CYS A 279 -2.08 19.84 -6.74
C CYS A 279 -0.96 19.98 -7.78
N LEU A 280 -1.10 19.39 -8.97
CA LEU A 280 -0.08 19.46 -10.03
C LEU A 280 0.00 20.84 -10.69
N VAL A 281 -1.01 21.70 -10.48
CA VAL A 281 -1.14 23.02 -11.13
C VAL A 281 -0.29 24.10 -10.46
N GLY A 282 0.95 23.83 -10.05
CA GLY A 282 1.83 24.90 -9.56
C GLY A 282 3.30 24.51 -9.42
N PRO A 283 4.21 25.50 -9.43
CA PRO A 283 5.66 25.27 -9.57
C PRO A 283 6.23 24.38 -8.47
N GLU A 284 5.70 24.49 -7.25
CA GLU A 284 6.29 23.82 -6.09
C GLU A 284 5.62 22.47 -5.76
N ASN A 285 4.50 22.10 -6.41
CA ASN A 285 3.71 20.92 -6.04
C ASN A 285 3.52 20.80 -4.50
N LYS A 286 3.28 21.93 -3.82
CA LYS A 286 3.11 21.99 -2.36
C LYS A 286 1.64 21.98 -1.96
N MET A 287 1.37 21.47 -0.75
CA MET A 287 0.03 21.51 -0.17
C MET A 287 -0.19 22.82 0.58
N THR A 288 -0.75 23.82 -0.08
CA THR A 288 -1.13 25.09 0.55
C THR A 288 -2.46 24.96 1.27
N TYR A 289 -2.74 25.84 2.24
CA TYR A 289 -4.04 25.88 2.90
C TYR A 289 -5.18 26.10 1.91
N ALA A 290 -5.00 26.97 0.91
CA ALA A 290 -5.98 27.19 -0.15
C ALA A 290 -6.31 25.89 -0.91
N ARG A 291 -5.31 25.09 -1.28
CA ARG A 291 -5.51 23.81 -1.96
C ARG A 291 -6.21 22.80 -1.05
N LEU A 292 -5.84 22.76 0.22
CA LEU A 292 -6.48 21.90 1.21
C LEU A 292 -7.97 22.24 1.36
N ILE A 293 -8.28 23.52 1.59
CA ILE A 293 -9.65 24.03 1.77
C ILE A 293 -10.47 23.76 0.52
N ALA A 294 -9.92 24.06 -0.66
CA ALA A 294 -10.60 23.86 -1.93
C ALA A 294 -10.96 22.39 -2.18
N LEU A 295 -10.09 21.44 -1.83
CA LEU A 295 -10.37 20.03 -1.99
C LEU A 295 -11.42 19.53 -0.99
N ILE A 296 -11.36 19.99 0.27
CA ILE A 296 -12.37 19.68 1.29
C ILE A 296 -13.74 20.24 0.88
N ALA A 297 -13.79 21.50 0.44
CA ALA A 297 -14.99 22.16 -0.07
C ALA A 297 -15.61 21.38 -1.24
N PHE A 298 -14.80 21.02 -2.24
CA PHE A 298 -15.25 20.23 -3.37
C PHE A 298 -15.75 18.83 -2.95
N CYS A 299 -15.07 18.19 -2.00
CA CYS A 299 -15.47 16.89 -1.47
C CYS A 299 -16.85 16.94 -0.79
N GLY A 300 -17.12 17.97 0.02
CA GLY A 300 -18.44 18.19 0.63
C GLY A 300 -19.54 18.45 -0.40
N LEU A 301 -19.29 19.31 -1.39
CA LEU A 301 -20.24 19.58 -2.46
C LEU A 301 -20.54 18.32 -3.29
N PHE A 302 -19.50 17.57 -3.65
CA PHE A 302 -19.65 16.32 -4.41
C PHE A 302 -20.42 15.27 -3.60
N ALA A 303 -20.18 15.16 -2.29
CA ALA A 303 -20.92 14.27 -1.39
C ALA A 303 -22.42 14.62 -1.32
N VAL A 304 -22.76 15.91 -1.26
CA VAL A 304 -24.16 16.38 -1.34
C VAL A 304 -24.81 15.90 -2.64
N HIS A 305 -24.13 16.09 -3.78
CA HIS A 305 -24.66 15.66 -5.07
C HIS A 305 -24.84 14.13 -5.15
N MET A 306 -23.90 13.35 -4.61
CA MET A 306 -24.03 11.89 -4.53
C MET A 306 -25.20 11.46 -3.64
N ALA A 307 -25.39 12.11 -2.49
CA ALA A 307 -26.51 11.84 -1.59
C ALA A 307 -27.87 12.15 -2.22
N GLN A 308 -27.97 13.25 -2.99
CA GLN A 308 -29.17 13.64 -3.72
C GLN A 308 -29.52 12.66 -4.85
N ASN A 309 -28.52 12.03 -5.48
CA ASN A 309 -28.71 11.03 -6.54
C ASN A 309 -28.80 9.58 -6.01
N ASN A 310 -29.02 9.37 -4.71
CA ASN A 310 -29.08 8.05 -4.06
C ASN A 310 -27.80 7.20 -4.19
N CYS A 311 -26.64 7.81 -4.47
CA CYS A 311 -25.34 7.14 -4.52
C CYS A 311 -24.57 7.30 -3.19
N ARG A 312 -25.19 6.97 -2.05
CA ARG A 312 -24.61 7.23 -0.72
C ARG A 312 -23.36 6.40 -0.43
N ASP A 313 -23.30 5.15 -0.90
CA ASP A 313 -22.15 4.25 -0.73
C ASP A 313 -20.85 4.85 -1.30
N ALA A 314 -21.00 5.72 -2.30
CA ALA A 314 -19.88 6.42 -2.91
C ALA A 314 -19.21 7.43 -1.98
N ILE A 315 -19.98 8.04 -1.08
CA ILE A 315 -19.52 9.11 -0.17
C ILE A 315 -18.37 8.59 0.68
N SER A 316 -18.49 7.37 1.21
CA SER A 316 -17.45 6.71 2.00
C SER A 316 -16.15 6.52 1.21
N SER A 317 -16.25 6.14 -0.07
CA SER A 317 -15.10 5.97 -0.96
C SER A 317 -14.44 7.30 -1.34
N ILE A 318 -15.26 8.32 -1.63
CA ILE A 318 -14.81 9.68 -1.94
C ILE A 318 -14.08 10.29 -0.74
N ALA A 319 -14.68 10.20 0.45
CA ALA A 319 -14.08 10.66 1.68
C ALA A 319 -12.73 9.97 1.91
N LEU A 320 -12.69 8.63 1.79
CA LEU A 320 -11.48 7.82 1.97
C LEU A 320 -10.35 8.28 1.06
N TYR A 321 -10.64 8.43 -0.21
CA TYR A 321 -9.64 8.87 -1.17
C TYR A 321 -9.14 10.28 -0.86
N THR A 322 -10.05 11.20 -0.56
CA THR A 322 -9.72 12.60 -0.26
C THR A 322 -8.86 12.72 0.99
N TRP A 323 -9.25 12.14 2.12
CA TRP A 323 -8.45 12.29 3.34
C TRP A 323 -7.10 11.58 3.21
N LYS A 324 -7.01 10.42 2.53
CA LYS A 324 -5.73 9.73 2.31
C LYS A 324 -4.81 10.55 1.42
N TYR A 325 -5.34 11.15 0.37
CA TYR A 325 -4.58 12.05 -0.49
C TYR A 325 -4.09 13.26 0.29
N LEU A 326 -4.98 13.98 0.97
CA LEU A 326 -4.65 15.12 1.82
C LEU A 326 -3.59 14.77 2.85
N GLN A 327 -3.77 13.66 3.58
CA GLN A 327 -2.83 13.18 4.60
C GLN A 327 -1.44 12.94 4.01
N HIS A 328 -1.35 12.21 2.90
CA HIS A 328 -0.07 11.98 2.22
C HIS A 328 0.61 13.30 1.82
N ARG A 329 -0.16 14.25 1.28
CA ARG A 329 0.38 15.55 0.84
C ARG A 329 0.82 16.44 1.98
N ILE A 330 0.09 16.44 3.10
CA ILE A 330 0.46 17.15 4.33
C ILE A 330 1.79 16.61 4.85
N HIS A 331 1.92 15.31 5.05
CA HIS A 331 3.15 14.70 5.57
C HIS A 331 4.37 14.98 4.68
N MET A 332 4.18 15.04 3.36
CA MET A 332 5.28 15.30 2.42
C MET A 332 5.70 16.77 2.33
N THR A 333 4.85 17.73 2.73
CA THR A 333 5.09 19.17 2.43
C THR A 333 5.02 20.08 3.65
N TRP A 334 4.13 19.80 4.61
CA TRP A 334 3.90 20.70 5.75
C TRP A 334 5.06 20.76 6.72
N TYR A 335 5.78 19.65 6.92
CA TYR A 335 6.98 19.64 7.75
C TYR A 335 8.03 20.64 7.24
N GLN A 336 8.25 20.68 5.92
CA GLN A 336 9.23 21.59 5.30
C GLN A 336 8.76 23.04 5.29
N ASP A 337 7.45 23.27 5.18
CA ASP A 337 6.85 24.61 5.16
C ASP A 337 6.53 25.16 6.57
N GLY A 338 6.73 24.38 7.64
CA GLY A 338 6.38 24.76 9.01
C GLY A 338 4.88 25.00 9.23
N LYS A 339 4.01 24.33 8.45
CA LYS A 339 2.55 24.48 8.52
C LYS A 339 1.95 23.68 9.67
N SER A 340 0.77 24.11 10.12
CA SER A 340 0.10 23.56 11.28
C SER A 340 -1.40 23.90 11.22
N TRP A 341 -2.24 23.00 11.74
CA TRP A 341 -3.68 23.19 11.91
C TRP A 341 -4.01 24.32 12.88
N VAL A 342 -3.29 24.39 14.01
CA VAL A 342 -3.46 25.43 15.03
C VAL A 342 -3.03 26.80 14.51
N LYS A 343 -1.95 26.82 13.69
CA LYS A 343 -1.39 28.04 13.10
C LYS A 343 -2.05 28.44 11.79
N ILE A 344 -3.20 27.86 11.41
CA ILE A 344 -3.95 28.36 10.26
C ILE A 344 -4.18 29.86 10.50
N PRO A 345 -3.66 30.75 9.64
CA PRO A 345 -3.80 32.18 9.85
C PRO A 345 -5.23 32.56 9.49
N PHE A 346 -6.16 32.32 10.43
CA PHE A 346 -7.60 32.49 10.26
C PHE A 346 -7.98 33.88 9.73
N LEU A 347 -7.19 34.90 10.07
CA LEU A 347 -7.41 36.28 9.66
C LEU A 347 -6.69 36.70 8.37
N GLN A 348 -5.52 36.13 8.03
CA GLN A 348 -4.79 36.58 6.82
C GLN A 348 -5.24 35.87 5.54
N MET A 349 -5.78 34.64 5.61
CA MET A 349 -6.28 33.97 4.40
C MET A 349 -7.53 34.62 3.80
N ILE A 350 -8.36 35.29 4.60
CA ILE A 350 -9.55 35.98 4.10
C ILE A 350 -9.19 37.08 3.08
N ILE A 351 -7.94 37.56 3.08
CA ILE A 351 -7.47 38.62 2.17
C ILE A 351 -6.94 38.05 0.83
N HIS A 352 -6.62 36.76 0.75
CA HIS A 352 -5.96 36.16 -0.43
C HIS A 352 -6.73 35.01 -1.11
N ILE A 353 -7.98 34.76 -0.71
CA ILE A 353 -8.96 33.94 -1.45
C ILE A 353 -10.00 34.90 -2.00
#